data_AF-A0A0S4KYD4-F1
#
_entry.id   AF-A0A0S4KYD4-F1
#
_cell.length_a   1.000
_cell.length_b   1.000
_cell.length_c   1.000
_cell.angle_alpha   90.00
_cell.angle_beta   90.00
_cell.angle_gamma   90.00
#
_symmetry.space_group_name_H-M   'P 1'
#
loop_
_entity.id
_entity.type
_entity.pdbx_description
1 polymer ?
#
loop_
_entity_poly.entity_id
_entity_poly.type
_entity_poly.pdbx_seq_one_letter_code
_entity_poly.pdbx_strand_id
1 'polypeptide(L)'
;MGEAIKIQVNGETRDWRDGVTVADLLRDLEIATDRVAVEVNLEILDRAKFAEHRLRDGDRVEILSFIGGGALCIGGGGVDAPRMGEPRESPRAHGFPRHFLKRGL
;
A
#
# COMPACT_ATOMS: atom_id res chain seq x y z
N MET A 1 -3.97 15.41 -9.56
CA MET A 1 -3.58 14.02 -9.90
C MET A 1 -2.19 13.86 -9.32
N GLY A 2 -2.03 13.01 -8.32
CA GLY A 2 -0.74 12.87 -7.63
C GLY A 2 0.29 12.31 -8.62
N GLU A 3 1.47 12.91 -8.63
CA GLU A 3 2.60 12.43 -9.42
C GLU A 3 2.96 11.01 -8.96
N ALA A 4 3.41 10.15 -9.87
CA ALA A 4 3.86 8.82 -9.53
C ALA A 4 5.40 8.84 -9.45
N ILE A 5 5.93 8.36 -8.32
CA ILE A 5 7.37 8.21 -8.10
C ILE A 5 7.76 6.75 -8.26
N LYS A 6 8.94 6.49 -8.82
CA LYS A 6 9.52 5.15 -8.89
C LYS A 6 10.46 4.96 -7.73
N ILE A 7 10.17 3.98 -6.88
CA ILE A 7 11.08 3.59 -5.80
C ILE A 7 11.42 2.11 -5.91
N GLN A 8 12.55 1.74 -5.34
CA GLN A 8 13.00 0.35 -5.29
C GLN A 8 12.70 -0.22 -3.90
N VAL A 9 11.96 -1.31 -3.82
CA VAL A 9 11.56 -1.93 -2.56
C VAL A 9 11.95 -3.39 -2.55
N ASN A 10 12.81 -3.78 -1.60
CA ASN A 10 13.42 -5.11 -1.54
C ASN A 10 14.04 -5.51 -2.90
N GLY A 11 14.77 -4.56 -3.52
CA GLY A 11 15.36 -4.72 -4.86
C GLY A 11 14.38 -4.63 -6.05
N GLU A 12 13.07 -4.54 -5.86
CA GLU A 12 12.09 -4.45 -6.95
C GLU A 12 11.63 -3.00 -7.19
N THR A 13 11.74 -2.52 -8.43
CA THR A 13 11.28 -1.17 -8.80
C THR A 13 9.75 -1.15 -8.94
N ARG A 14 9.09 -0.28 -8.17
CA ARG A 14 7.63 -0.09 -8.16
C ARG A 14 7.25 1.38 -8.26
N ASP A 15 6.12 1.64 -8.89
CA ASP A 15 5.51 2.96 -8.99
C ASP A 15 4.55 3.19 -7.80
N TRP A 16 4.77 4.28 -7.05
CA TRP A 16 3.90 4.70 -5.96
C TRP A 16 3.48 6.16 -6.11
N ARG A 17 2.55 6.60 -5.26
CA ARG A 17 2.11 7.99 -5.23
C ARG A 17 3.17 8.88 -4.58
N ASP A 18 3.39 10.05 -5.17
CA ASP A 18 4.22 11.09 -4.57
C ASP A 18 3.72 11.45 -3.17
N GLY A 19 4.67 11.63 -2.25
CA GLY A 19 4.40 11.93 -0.84
C GLY A 19 3.94 10.73 0.00
N VAL A 20 4.01 9.50 -0.53
CA VAL A 20 3.82 8.28 0.28
C VAL A 20 4.88 8.22 1.39
N THR A 21 4.47 7.80 2.58
CA THR A 21 5.40 7.60 3.71
C THR A 21 5.79 6.14 3.83
N VAL A 22 6.89 5.88 4.53
CA VAL A 22 7.31 4.51 4.84
C VAL A 22 6.20 3.75 5.57
N ALA A 23 5.46 4.40 6.48
CA ALA A 23 4.33 3.78 7.16
C ALA A 23 3.19 3.40 6.19
N ASP A 24 2.88 4.25 5.22
CA ASP A 24 1.83 3.97 4.23
C ASP A 24 2.24 2.81 3.32
N LEU A 25 3.51 2.77 2.92
CA LEU A 25 4.11 1.67 2.16
C LEU A 25 4.04 0.33 2.91
N LEU A 26 4.44 0.31 4.19
CA LEU A 26 4.34 -0.90 5.01
C LEU A 26 2.89 -1.36 5.18
N ARG A 27 1.95 -0.42 5.29
CA ARG A 27 0.51 -0.73 5.38
C ARG A 27 0.00 -1.33 4.06
N ASP A 28 0.39 -0.77 2.92
CA ASP A 28 0.00 -1.25 1.58
C ASP A 28 0.56 -2.66 1.31
N LEU A 29 1.73 -2.97 1.87
CA LEU A 29 2.34 -4.30 1.84
C LEU A 29 1.82 -5.25 2.94
N GLU A 30 0.89 -4.80 3.79
CA GLU A 30 0.33 -5.54 4.93
C GLU A 30 1.39 -6.03 5.95
N ILE A 31 2.46 -5.26 6.12
CA ILE A 31 3.59 -5.58 7.00
C ILE A 31 3.44 -4.87 8.35
N ALA A 32 3.58 -5.62 9.44
CA ALA A 32 3.57 -5.07 10.79
C ALA A 32 4.88 -4.33 11.13
N THR A 33 4.77 -3.03 11.41
CA THR A 33 5.90 -2.15 11.80
C THR A 33 6.65 -2.60 13.06
N ASP A 34 6.03 -3.45 13.89
CA ASP A 34 6.59 -3.89 15.17
C ASP A 34 7.65 -5.00 15.05
N ARG A 35 7.77 -5.66 13.89
CA ARG A 35 8.73 -6.77 13.69
C ARG A 35 9.69 -6.56 12.53
N VAL A 36 9.74 -5.34 12.01
CA VAL A 36 10.58 -4.99 10.87
C VAL A 36 11.46 -3.78 11.20
N ALA A 37 12.61 -3.75 10.55
CA ALA A 37 13.43 -2.57 10.36
C ALA A 37 13.32 -2.14 8.90
N VAL A 38 13.28 -0.84 8.66
CA VAL A 38 13.28 -0.29 7.30
C VAL A 38 14.55 0.50 7.10
N GLU A 39 15.28 0.16 6.05
CA GLU A 39 16.42 0.93 5.55
C GLU A 39 15.97 1.75 4.35
N VAL A 40 16.29 3.05 4.32
CA VAL A 40 16.06 3.92 3.17
C VAL A 40 17.38 4.50 2.72
N ASN A 41 17.79 4.24 1.47
CA ASN A 41 19.06 4.72 0.89
C ASN A 41 20.29 4.43 1.78
N LEU A 42 20.37 3.22 2.37
CA LEU A 42 21.42 2.80 3.31
C LEU A 42 21.35 3.47 4.71
N GLU A 43 20.24 4.16 5.03
CA GLU A 43 19.96 4.72 6.36
C GLU A 43 18.84 3.93 7.06
N ILE A 44 19.15 3.34 8.22
CA ILE A 44 18.14 2.65 9.04
C ILE A 44 17.23 3.69 9.71
N LEU A 45 15.93 3.62 9.41
CA LEU A 45 14.93 4.49 10.02
C LEU A 45 14.39 3.89 11.32
N ASP A 46 14.26 4.74 12.33
CA ASP A 46 13.49 4.43 13.53
C ASP A 46 12.00 4.32 13.22
N ARG A 47 11.29 3.45 13.94
CA ARG A 47 9.84 3.26 13.78
C ARG A 47 9.04 4.54 13.95
N ALA A 48 9.48 5.43 14.86
CA ALA A 48 8.85 6.74 15.06
C ALA A 48 8.88 7.60 13.78
N LYS A 49 9.93 7.46 12.98
CA LYS A 49 10.13 8.22 11.73
C LYS A 49 9.35 7.63 10.55
N PHE A 50 8.79 6.42 10.63
CA PHE A 50 8.11 5.79 9.50
C PHE A 50 6.92 6.62 8.99
N ALA A 51 6.18 7.27 9.89
CA ALA A 51 5.04 8.11 9.53
C ALA A 51 5.45 9.51 9.05
N GLU A 52 6.67 9.96 9.37
CA GLU A 52 7.17 11.29 9.03
C GLU A 52 8.04 11.27 7.77
N HIS A 53 8.72 10.15 7.52
CA HIS A 53 9.63 9.99 6.39
C HIS A 53 8.85 9.74 5.10
N ARG A 54 8.85 10.76 4.23
CA ARG A 54 8.26 10.72 2.89
C ARG A 54 9.27 10.17 1.91
N LEU A 55 8.84 9.18 1.14
CA LEU A 55 9.61 8.59 0.06
C LEU A 55 9.60 9.50 -1.16
N ARG A 56 10.71 9.50 -1.89
CA ARG A 56 10.97 10.31 -3.07
C ARG A 56 11.32 9.42 -4.25
N ASP A 57 11.17 9.96 -5.45
CA ASP A 57 11.59 9.28 -6.67
C ASP A 57 13.06 8.85 -6.61
N GLY A 58 13.32 7.59 -6.97
CA GLY A 58 14.63 6.95 -6.94
C GLY A 58 15.05 6.36 -5.60
N ASP A 59 14.25 6.52 -4.53
CA ASP A 59 14.59 5.97 -3.21
C ASP A 59 14.66 4.44 -3.22
N ARG A 60 15.59 3.91 -2.44
CA ARG A 60 15.73 2.47 -2.19
C ARG A 60 15.30 2.14 -0.78
N VAL A 61 14.33 1.26 -0.63
CA VAL A 61 13.74 0.85 0.64
C VAL A 61 13.94 -0.65 0.83
N GLU A 62 14.67 -1.04 1.85
CA GLU A 62 14.85 -2.46 2.21
C GLU A 62 14.08 -2.75 3.50
N ILE A 63 13.21 -3.76 3.46
CA ILE A 63 12.37 -4.14 4.60
C ILE A 63 12.95 -5.40 5.22
N LEU A 64 13.65 -5.22 6.33
CA LEU A 64 14.31 -6.29 7.06
C LEU A 64 13.38 -6.81 8.15
N SER A 65 12.91 -8.05 8.02
CA SER A 65 12.18 -8.71 9.11
C SER A 65 13.15 -9.29 10.14
N PHE A 66 12.90 -9.01 11.42
CA PHE A 66 13.64 -9.67 12.49
C PHE A 66 13.20 -11.14 12.58
N ILE A 67 13.91 -12.02 11.89
CA ILE A 67 13.81 -13.46 12.11
C ILE A 67 14.56 -13.77 13.40
N GLY A 68 13.87 -13.62 14.54
CA GLY A 68 14.37 -14.14 15.80
C GLY A 68 14.56 -15.65 15.66
N GLY A 69 15.80 -16.13 15.68
CA GLY A 69 16.11 -17.54 15.69
C GLY A 69 15.55 -18.19 16.96
N GLY A 70 14.65 -19.16 16.80
CA GLY A 70 14.11 -19.97 17.88
C GLY A 70 12.70 -20.46 17.56
N ALA A 71 12.53 -21.77 17.43
CA ALA A 71 11.29 -22.44 17.04
C ALA A 71 10.08 -21.95 17.86
N LEU A 72 9.07 -21.40 17.17
CA LEU A 72 7.72 -21.31 17.72
C LEU A 72 6.69 -21.53 16.61
N CYS A 73 6.03 -22.68 16.70
CA CYS A 73 4.85 -23.01 15.94
C CYS A 73 3.77 -21.97 16.24
N ILE A 74 3.38 -21.15 15.26
CA ILE A 74 2.16 -20.35 15.37
C ILE A 74 1.07 -20.98 14.51
N GLY A 75 0.15 -21.68 15.17
CA GLY A 75 -1.20 -21.81 14.66
C GLY A 75 -1.95 -20.50 14.86
N GLY A 76 -2.81 -20.14 13.90
CA GLY A 76 -3.90 -19.18 14.09
C GLY A 76 -3.60 -17.74 13.67
N GLY A 77 -4.12 -17.36 12.50
CA GLY A 77 -4.24 -15.96 12.06
C GLY A 77 -4.82 -15.94 10.65
N GLY A 78 -6.10 -15.56 10.53
CA GLY A 78 -6.95 -15.79 9.36
C GLY A 78 -6.44 -15.21 8.05
N VAL A 79 -6.54 -16.03 7.00
CA VAL A 79 -6.48 -15.57 5.61
C VAL A 79 -7.88 -15.13 5.21
N ASP A 80 -8.24 -13.88 5.52
CA ASP A 80 -9.32 -13.20 4.83
C ASP A 80 -8.82 -12.86 3.43
N ALA A 81 -9.02 -13.80 2.51
CA ALA A 81 -8.81 -13.60 1.09
C ALA A 81 -10.11 -13.07 0.45
N PRO A 82 -10.23 -11.79 0.08
CA PRO A 82 -11.23 -11.38 -0.89
C PRO A 82 -10.72 -11.74 -2.29
N ARG A 83 -11.11 -12.92 -2.78
CA ARG A 83 -11.00 -13.28 -4.20
C ARG A 83 -12.26 -12.83 -4.94
N MET A 84 -12.27 -11.61 -5.47
CA MET A 84 -13.16 -11.10 -6.52
C MET A 84 -12.64 -9.73 -6.94
N GLY A 85 -12.37 -9.36 -8.19
CA GLY A 85 -12.55 -9.97 -9.50
C GLY A 85 -12.31 -8.83 -10.51
N GLU A 86 -11.45 -9.05 -11.50
CA GLU A 86 -11.46 -8.28 -12.75
C GLU A 86 -12.08 -9.21 -13.81
N PRO A 87 -12.93 -8.72 -14.75
CA PRO A 87 -12.52 -7.68 -15.67
C PRO A 87 -13.52 -6.53 -15.89
N ARG A 88 -12.93 -5.45 -16.39
CA ARG A 88 -13.53 -4.22 -16.87
C ARG A 88 -14.48 -4.51 -18.04
N GLU A 89 -15.77 -4.28 -17.85
CA GLU A 89 -16.73 -4.19 -18.94
C GLU A 89 -17.29 -2.77 -18.98
N SER A 90 -16.67 -1.95 -19.83
CA SER A 90 -17.29 -0.72 -20.32
C SER A 90 -18.09 -1.05 -21.58
N PRO A 91 -19.34 -0.59 -21.66
CA PRO A 91 -19.73 0.11 -22.89
C PRO A 91 -20.52 1.38 -22.57
N ARG A 92 -20.06 2.47 -23.20
CA ARG A 92 -20.84 3.69 -23.40
C ARG A 92 -22.05 3.38 -24.29
N ALA A 93 -23.25 3.82 -23.90
CA ALA A 93 -24.34 4.20 -24.80
C ALA A 93 -25.37 5.02 -23.98
N HIS A 94 -25.45 6.34 -24.19
CA HIS A 94 -26.52 6.99 -24.96
C HIS A 94 -27.94 6.71 -24.45
N GLY A 95 -28.57 7.72 -23.83
CA GLY A 95 -29.99 7.65 -23.47
C GLY A 95 -30.48 8.77 -22.53
N PHE A 96 -30.47 10.02 -22.99
CA PHE A 96 -31.48 11.01 -22.56
C PHE A 96 -32.83 10.67 -23.24
N PRO A 97 -34.00 11.25 -22.88
CA PRO A 97 -34.40 12.00 -21.67
C PRO A 97 -35.84 11.66 -21.14
N ARG A 98 -36.26 12.37 -20.09
CA ARG A 98 -37.58 13.01 -19.82
C ARG A 98 -38.46 12.45 -18.66
N HIS A 99 -38.88 13.41 -17.82
CA HIS A 99 -40.14 13.49 -17.05
C HIS A 99 -40.29 12.54 -15.84
N PHE A 100 -40.93 12.82 -14.70
CA PHE A 100 -41.64 13.98 -14.12
C PHE A 100 -42.04 13.59 -12.68
N LEU A 101 -41.83 14.48 -11.70
CA LEU A 101 -42.70 14.86 -10.57
C LEU A 101 -43.10 13.91 -9.40
N LYS A 102 -43.16 14.57 -8.21
CA LYS A 102 -43.93 14.35 -6.94
C LYS A 102 -43.10 13.71 -5.78
N ARG A 103 -42.64 14.46 -4.77
CA ARG A 103 -43.29 15.06 -3.55
C ARG A 103 -43.57 14.08 -2.39
N GLY A 104 -43.30 14.57 -1.17
CA GLY A 104 -43.71 14.05 0.15
C GLY A 104 -42.49 13.95 1.06
N LEU A 105 -42.19 14.85 2.01
CA LEU A 105 -43.01 15.33 3.14
C LEU A 105 -43.75 14.18 3.82
#